data_AF-A0A8T3V9M5-F1
#
_entry.id   AF-A0A8T3V9M5-F1
#
_cell.length_a   1.000
_cell.length_b   1.000
_cell.length_c   1.000
_cell.angle_alpha   90.00
_cell.angle_beta   90.00
_cell.angle_gamma   90.00
#
_symmetry.space_group_name_H-M   'P 1'
#
loop_
_entity.id
_entity.type
_entity.pdbx_description
1 polymer ?
#
loop_
_entity_poly.entity_id
_entity_poly.type
_entity_poly.pdbx_seq_one_letter_code
_entity_poly.pdbx_strand_id
1 'polypeptide(L)'
;YSNYKACKKCQYKEKCYETNHRTITRYVHEATYKVERLMSTKYGIKDYKLRSKTVEAHNETFKRVYHYDFLPLIGLKRIQNLMFTIVASYNMIRLFNLIKKNEMDLFSVISTIRRISSY
;
A
#
# COMPACT_ATOMS: atom_id res chain seq x y z
N TYR A 1 19.47 -9.77 -21.30
CA TYR A 1 19.85 -8.34 -21.26
C TYR A 1 18.60 -7.49 -21.23
N SER A 2 18.49 -6.55 -20.28
CA SER A 2 17.28 -5.71 -20.11
C SER A 2 17.00 -4.78 -21.30
N ASN A 3 17.99 -4.47 -22.14
CA ASN A 3 17.78 -3.78 -23.42
C ASN A 3 18.83 -4.19 -24.48
N TYR A 4 18.50 -5.21 -25.28
CA TYR A 4 19.40 -5.79 -26.28
C TYR A 4 19.87 -4.79 -27.33
N LYS A 5 18.98 -3.90 -27.79
CA LYS A 5 19.29 -2.92 -28.84
C LYS A 5 20.31 -1.88 -28.37
N ALA A 6 20.23 -1.45 -27.11
CA ALA A 6 21.20 -0.53 -26.50
C ALA A 6 22.57 -1.19 -26.27
N CYS A 7 22.59 -2.44 -25.77
CA CYS A 7 23.84 -3.17 -25.52
C CYS A 7 24.60 -3.51 -26.82
N LYS A 8 23.91 -3.74 -27.94
CA LYS A 8 24.56 -4.09 -29.22
C LYS A 8 25.42 -2.96 -29.79
N LYS A 9 25.08 -1.69 -29.51
CA LYS A 9 25.79 -0.50 -30.01
C LYS A 9 26.74 0.13 -28.98
N CYS A 10 26.90 -0.49 -27.80
CA CYS A 10 27.70 0.10 -26.73
C CYS A 10 29.20 -0.06 -27.02
N GLN A 11 29.93 1.06 -27.05
CA GLN A 11 31.38 1.12 -27.24
C GLN A 11 32.17 0.36 -26.16
N TYR A 12 31.57 0.12 -24.99
CA TYR A 12 32.18 -0.57 -23.86
C TYR A 12 31.65 -2.01 -23.68
N LYS A 13 31.02 -2.58 -24.71
CA LYS A 13 30.42 -3.91 -24.68
C LYS A 13 31.41 -5.00 -24.26
N GLU A 14 32.64 -4.97 -24.79
CA GLU A 14 33.67 -5.98 -24.52
C GLU A 14 34.11 -5.96 -23.04
N LYS A 15 34.34 -4.76 -22.47
CA LYS A 15 34.65 -4.57 -21.04
C LYS A 15 33.52 -4.97 -20.09
N CYS A 16 32.30 -5.13 -20.60
CA CYS A 16 31.13 -5.47 -19.80
C CYS A 16 31.06 -6.98 -19.45
N TYR A 17 31.75 -7.82 -20.23
CA TYR A 17 31.74 -9.28 -20.05
C TYR A 17 32.95 -9.81 -19.28
N GLU A 18 34.03 -9.03 -19.20
CA GLU A 18 35.29 -9.42 -18.55
C GLU A 18 35.28 -9.21 -17.03
N THR A 19 34.33 -8.45 -16.50
CA THR A 19 34.22 -8.19 -15.06
C THR A 19 33.33 -9.24 -14.41
N ASN A 20 33.95 -10.26 -13.79
CA ASN A 20 33.26 -11.22 -12.93
C ASN A 20 32.52 -10.46 -11.82
N HIS A 21 31.19 -10.49 -11.89
CA HIS A 21 30.24 -9.91 -10.94
C HIS A 21 30.29 -8.37 -10.88
N ARG A 22 29.51 -7.71 -11.74
CA ARG A 22 29.03 -6.36 -11.44
C ARG A 22 28.12 -6.43 -10.21
N THR A 23 28.69 -6.24 -9.03
CA THR A 23 27.92 -5.74 -7.88
C THR A 23 27.43 -4.37 -8.30
N ILE A 24 26.13 -4.24 -8.61
CA ILE A 24 25.52 -2.92 -8.73
C ILE A 24 25.58 -2.33 -7.32
N THR A 25 26.64 -1.59 -7.02
CA THR A 25 26.74 -0.80 -5.79
C THR A 25 25.78 0.37 -5.96
N ARG A 26 24.49 0.12 -5.74
CA ARG A 26 23.59 1.21 -5.41
C ARG A 26 24.17 1.86 -4.17
N TYR A 27 24.46 3.15 -4.23
CA TYR A 27 24.81 3.87 -3.01
C TYR A 27 23.69 3.66 -2.01
N VAL A 28 24.03 3.47 -0.72
CA VAL A 28 23.07 3.15 0.36
C VAL A 28 21.88 4.13 0.36
N HIS A 29 22.11 5.36 -0.11
CA HIS A 29 21.12 6.44 -0.16
C HIS A 29 20.42 6.63 -1.51
N GLU A 30 20.76 5.86 -2.55
CA GLU A 30 20.22 6.07 -3.90
C GLU A 30 18.70 5.83 -3.96
N ALA A 31 18.21 4.86 -3.19
CA ALA A 31 16.77 4.64 -3.00
C ALA A 31 16.11 5.82 -2.27
N THR A 32 16.75 6.33 -1.22
CA THR A 32 16.28 7.47 -0.42
C THR A 32 16.18 8.73 -1.28
N TYR A 33 17.23 9.06 -2.04
CA TYR A 33 17.22 10.21 -2.96
C TYR A 33 16.17 10.09 -4.05
N LYS A 34 15.90 8.87 -4.55
CA LYS A 34 14.83 8.66 -5.54
C LYS A 34 13.46 8.94 -4.94
N VAL A 35 13.21 8.50 -3.71
CA VAL A 35 11.95 8.77 -2.99
C VAL A 35 11.83 10.27 -2.68
N GLU A 36 12.88 10.92 -2.20
CA GLU A 36 12.89 12.36 -1.93
C GLU A 36 12.59 13.19 -3.19
N ARG A 37 13.21 12.84 -4.33
CA ARG A 37 12.92 13.49 -5.62
C ARG A 37 11.48 13.28 -6.07
N LEU A 38 10.89 12.12 -5.82
CA LEU A 38 9.48 11.88 -6.14
C LEU A 38 8.57 12.71 -5.22
N MET A 39 8.88 12.74 -3.92
CA MET A 39 8.14 13.50 -2.90
C MET A 39 8.22 15.01 -3.09
N SER A 40 9.28 15.53 -3.71
CA SER A 40 9.41 16.96 -4.02
C SER A 40 8.65 17.39 -5.29
N THR A 41 8.18 16.44 -6.11
CA THR A 41 7.32 16.79 -7.26
C THR A 41 5.92 17.22 -6.81
N LYS A 42 5.23 18.05 -7.63
CA LYS A 42 3.82 18.41 -7.39
C LYS A 42 2.92 17.17 -7.25
N TYR A 43 3.20 16.11 -8.02
CA TYR A 43 2.48 14.84 -7.96
C TYR A 43 2.73 14.11 -6.64
N GLY A 44 4.00 13.98 -6.22
CA GLY A 44 4.35 13.33 -4.96
C GLY A 44 3.78 14.05 -3.74
N ILE A 45 3.82 15.39 -3.73
CA ILE A 45 3.19 16.18 -2.65
C ILE A 45 1.68 15.94 -2.58
N LYS A 46 1.00 15.88 -3.74
CA LYS A 46 -0.44 15.62 -3.81
C LYS A 46 -0.76 14.21 -3.32
N ASP A 47 0.01 13.22 -3.76
CA ASP A 47 -0.17 11.82 -3.40
C ASP A 47 0.11 11.58 -1.90
N TYR A 48 1.16 12.20 -1.36
CA TYR A 48 1.44 12.18 0.07
C TYR A 48 0.29 12.77 0.90
N LYS A 49 -0.24 13.93 0.50
CA LYS A 49 -1.41 14.53 1.16
C LYS A 49 -2.66 13.64 1.08
N LEU A 50 -2.87 12.94 -0.04
CA LEU A 50 -3.96 11.99 -0.21
C LEU A 50 -3.79 10.79 0.73
N ARG A 51 -2.58 10.22 0.79
CA ARG A 51 -2.24 9.08 1.64
C ARG A 51 -2.42 9.41 3.12
N SER A 52 -1.97 10.59 3.55
CA SER A 52 -2.13 11.07 4.93
C SER A 52 -3.62 11.10 5.34
N LYS A 53 -4.50 11.59 4.45
CA LYS A 53 -5.95 11.64 4.67
C LYS A 53 -6.67 10.31 4.56
N THR A 54 -6.11 9.36 3.82
CA THR A 54 -6.76 8.07 3.52
C THR A 54 -6.17 6.98 4.39
N VAL A 55 -5.03 6.43 4.02
CA VAL A 55 -4.46 5.22 4.64
C VAL A 55 -3.90 5.50 6.04
N GLU A 56 -3.18 6.60 6.23
CA GLU A 56 -2.47 6.84 7.50
C GLU A 56 -3.42 7.16 8.65
N ALA A 57 -4.48 7.93 8.39
CA ALA A 57 -5.54 8.19 9.38
C ALA A 57 -6.23 6.89 9.86
N HIS A 58 -6.45 5.92 8.95
CA HIS A 58 -7.03 4.63 9.32
C HIS A 58 -6.06 3.80 10.15
N ASN A 59 -4.79 3.74 9.72
CA ASN A 59 -3.74 3.02 10.46
C ASN A 59 -3.55 3.59 11.87
N GLU A 60 -3.58 4.91 12.00
CA GLU A 60 -3.50 5.58 13.29
C GLU A 60 -4.70 5.22 14.18
N THR A 61 -5.91 5.16 13.61
CA THR A 61 -7.11 4.70 14.32
C THR A 61 -6.94 3.26 14.82
N PHE A 62 -6.46 2.35 13.98
CA PHE A 62 -6.22 0.96 14.39
C PHE A 62 -5.18 0.81 15.50
N LYS A 63 -4.12 1.62 15.46
CA LYS A 63 -3.09 1.62 16.51
C LYS A 63 -3.59 2.24 17.81
N ARG A 64 -4.18 3.44 17.75
CA ARG A 64 -4.52 4.23 18.94
C ARG A 64 -5.84 3.82 19.59
N VAL A 65 -6.87 3.53 18.79
CA VAL A 65 -8.23 3.22 19.28
C VAL A 65 -8.42 1.72 19.46
N TYR A 66 -7.94 0.93 18.50
CA TYR A 66 -8.08 -0.53 18.54
C TYR A 66 -6.83 -1.25 19.06
N HIS A 67 -5.84 -0.50 19.57
CA HIS A 67 -4.70 -1.01 20.32
C HIS A 67 -3.92 -2.12 19.60
N TYR A 68 -3.74 -1.98 18.28
CA TYR A 68 -3.01 -2.97 17.47
C TYR A 68 -1.60 -3.26 18.00
N ASP A 69 -0.91 -2.23 18.51
CA ASP A 69 0.45 -2.35 19.04
C ASP A 69 0.51 -3.19 20.34
N PHE A 70 -0.64 -3.45 20.99
CA PHE A 70 -0.75 -4.23 22.22
C PHE A 70 -1.33 -5.63 22.01
N LEU A 71 -1.57 -6.05 20.75
CA LEU A 71 -2.06 -7.38 20.46
C LEU A 71 -0.97 -8.43 20.82
N PRO A 72 -1.31 -9.48 21.58
CA PRO A 72 -0.33 -10.47 22.03
C PRO A 72 0.23 -11.22 20.82
N LEU A 73 1.56 -11.24 20.65
CA LEU A 73 2.26 -11.82 19.49
C LEU A 73 2.27 -13.36 19.43
N ILE A 74 1.52 -14.03 20.30
CA ILE A 74 1.45 -15.49 20.39
C ILE A 74 0.40 -16.01 19.39
N GLY A 75 0.85 -16.79 18.41
CA GLY A 75 -0.02 -17.40 17.42
C GLY A 75 -0.38 -16.45 16.27
N LEU A 76 0.56 -16.23 15.36
CA LEU A 76 0.44 -15.33 14.19
C LEU A 76 -0.90 -15.44 13.45
N LYS A 77 -1.38 -16.67 13.19
CA LYS A 77 -2.66 -16.89 12.48
C LYS A 77 -3.86 -16.36 13.27
N ARG A 78 -3.88 -16.54 14.60
CA ARG A 78 -4.96 -16.05 15.47
C ARG A 78 -4.99 -14.52 15.47
N ILE A 79 -3.82 -13.89 15.55
CA ILE A 79 -3.68 -12.43 15.56
C ILE A 79 -4.10 -11.86 14.21
N GLN A 80 -3.66 -12.45 13.10
CA GLN A 80 -4.09 -12.03 11.76
C GLN A 80 -5.60 -12.08 11.62
N ASN A 81 -6.24 -13.17 12.06
CA ASN A 81 -7.70 -13.28 12.04
C ASN A 81 -8.40 -12.24 12.92
N LEU A 82 -7.82 -11.93 14.09
CA LEU A 82 -8.32 -10.89 14.97
C LEU A 82 -8.20 -9.50 14.32
N MET A 83 -7.05 -9.18 13.72
CA MET A 83 -6.84 -7.94 12.98
C MET A 83 -7.85 -7.82 11.83
N PHE A 84 -8.03 -8.87 11.02
CA PHE A 84 -9.03 -8.86 9.94
C PHE A 84 -10.45 -8.62 10.46
N THR A 85 -10.81 -9.24 11.58
CA THR A 85 -12.12 -9.03 12.23
C THR A 85 -12.29 -7.57 12.63
N ILE A 86 -11.29 -6.95 13.28
CA ILE A 86 -11.35 -5.55 13.68
C ILE A 86 -11.48 -4.62 12.47
N VAL A 87 -10.70 -4.85 11.40
CA VAL A 87 -10.81 -4.06 10.16
C VAL A 87 -12.21 -4.20 9.55
N ALA A 88 -12.75 -5.42 9.49
CA ALA A 88 -14.08 -5.67 8.96
C ALA A 88 -15.14 -4.94 9.79
N SER A 89 -15.09 -5.02 11.12
CA SER A 89 -16.01 -4.31 12.02
C SER A 89 -15.93 -2.79 11.83
N TYR A 90 -14.73 -2.22 11.74
CA TYR A 90 -14.55 -0.79 11.46
C TYR A 90 -15.18 -0.38 10.12
N ASN A 91 -14.94 -1.18 9.07
CA ASN A 91 -15.53 -0.92 7.75
C ASN A 91 -17.06 -1.02 7.77
N MET A 92 -17.64 -1.95 8.53
CA MET A 92 -19.10 -2.04 8.70
C MET A 92 -19.69 -0.81 9.38
N ILE A 93 -19.05 -0.31 10.46
CA ILE A 93 -19.47 0.93 11.14
C ILE A 93 -19.41 2.10 10.16
N ARG A 94 -18.33 2.20 9.37
CA ARG A 94 -18.16 3.26 8.38
C ARG A 94 -19.21 3.19 7.28
N LEU A 95 -19.51 1.99 6.77
CA LEU A 95 -20.59 1.78 5.80
C LEU A 95 -21.94 2.22 6.37
N PHE A 96 -22.26 1.82 7.60
CA PHE A 96 -23.50 2.22 8.26
C PHE A 96 -23.61 3.75 8.42
N ASN A 97 -22.52 4.43 8.76
CA ASN A 97 -22.50 5.88 8.84
C ASN A 97 -22.70 6.54 7.46
N LEU A 98 -22.19 5.94 6.38
CA LEU A 98 -22.43 6.43 5.02
C LEU A 98 -23.88 6.22 4.60
N ILE A 99 -24.49 5.08 4.94
CA ILE A 99 -25.91 4.81 4.67
C ILE A 99 -26.76 5.89 5.35
N LYS A 100 -26.52 6.15 6.65
CA LYS A 100 -27.21 7.20 7.40
C LYS A 100 -27.01 8.59 6.80
N LYS A 101 -25.76 8.95 6.48
CA LYS A 101 -25.42 10.28 5.97
C LYS A 101 -26.07 10.57 4.61
N ASN A 102 -26.22 9.55 3.77
CA ASN A 102 -26.79 9.68 2.42
C ASN A 102 -28.27 9.26 2.37
N GLU A 103 -28.93 9.07 3.53
CA GLU A 103 -30.34 8.69 3.62
C GLU A 103 -30.72 7.46 2.79
N MET A 104 -29.79 6.51 2.69
CA MET A 104 -29.99 5.30 1.89
C MET A 104 -30.81 4.27 2.67
N ASP A 105 -31.67 3.54 1.97
CA ASP A 105 -32.34 2.37 2.53
C ASP A 105 -31.36 1.20 2.72
N LEU A 106 -31.36 0.64 3.93
CA LEU A 106 -30.46 -0.46 4.30
C LEU A 106 -30.75 -1.72 3.49
N PHE A 107 -32.03 -2.02 3.21
CA PHE A 107 -32.41 -3.21 2.44
C PHE A 107 -31.91 -3.13 0.99
N SER A 108 -32.01 -1.95 0.37
CA SER A 108 -31.47 -1.68 -0.96
C SER A 108 -29.95 -1.84 -1.03
N VAL A 109 -29.23 -1.39 0.00
CA VAL A 109 -27.78 -1.58 0.07
C VAL A 109 -27.42 -3.06 0.23
N ILE A 110 -28.11 -3.80 1.10
CA ILE A 110 -27.88 -5.23 1.32
C ILE A 110 -28.21 -6.03 0.04
N SER A 111 -29.30 -5.71 -0.66
CA SER A 111 -29.68 -6.40 -1.90
C SER A 111 -28.64 -6.17 -3.00
N THR A 112 -28.10 -4.95 -3.09
CA THR A 112 -27.03 -4.61 -4.02
C THR A 112 -25.75 -5.39 -3.71
N ILE A 113 -25.34 -5.44 -2.44
CA ILE A 113 -24.17 -6.22 -2.00
C ILE A 113 -24.35 -7.70 -2.35
N ARG A 114 -25.50 -8.29 -2.03
CA ARG A 114 -25.81 -9.69 -2.37
C ARG A 114 -25.71 -9.94 -3.87
N ARG A 115 -26.24 -9.03 -4.68
CA ARG A 115 -26.16 -9.14 -6.15
C ARG A 115 -24.71 -9.15 -6.62
N ILE A 116 -23.87 -8.25 -6.12
CA ILE A 116 -22.44 -8.17 -6.48
C ILE A 116 -21.68 -9.42 -6.02
N SER A 117 -21.93 -9.90 -4.80
CA SER A 117 -21.27 -11.10 -4.25
C SER A 117 -21.66 -12.41 -4.93
N SER A 118 -22.72 -12.40 -5.75
CA SER A 118 -23.17 -13.57 -6.52
C SER A 118 -22.54 -13.64 -7.91
N TYR A 119 -21.76 -12.62 -8.31
CA TYR A 119 -20.89 -12.62 -9.50
C TYR A 119 -19.45 -12.93 -9.10
#